data_AF-A0A852ZGC3-F1
#
_entry.id   AF-A0A852ZGC3-F1
#
_cell.length_a   1.000
_cell.length_b   1.000
_cell.length_c   1.000
_cell.angle_alpha   90.00
_cell.angle_beta   90.00
_cell.angle_gamma   90.00
#
_symmetry.space_group_name_H-M   'P 1'
#
loop_
_entity.id
_entity.type
_entity.pdbx_description
1 polymer ?
#
loop_
_entity_poly.entity_id
_entity_poly.type
_entity_poly.pdbx_seq_one_letter_code
_entity_poly.pdbx_strand_id
1 'polypeptide(L)'
;MALVDWDTAAPGPRMWDLAYLAYTLVPLAAPENVTLMGWPASTSVSQRLASVRKAYRCTPSQWDELLTTVPSRVQAAYETMRTWAAEDRPGWKAQWEQPDPWKHGSGYLRDLDFIRSSVNSW
;
A
#
# COMPACT_ATOMS: atom_id res chain seq x y z
N MET A 1 23.50 2.47 -3.32
CA MET A 1 22.05 2.47 -2.97
C MET A 1 21.35 3.33 -4.00
N ALA A 2 20.22 2.90 -4.55
CA ALA A 2 19.48 3.61 -5.61
C ALA A 2 17.97 3.53 -5.36
N LEU A 3 17.24 4.52 -5.85
CA LEU A 3 15.78 4.48 -5.99
C LEU A 3 15.44 4.09 -7.43
N VAL A 4 14.46 3.22 -7.60
CA VAL A 4 14.01 2.67 -8.89
C VAL A 4 12.51 2.89 -9.08
N ASP A 5 11.96 2.47 -10.21
CA ASP A 5 10.52 2.57 -10.56
C ASP A 5 10.00 4.02 -10.58
N TRP A 6 10.69 4.88 -11.34
CA TRP A 6 10.37 6.31 -11.49
C TRP A 6 9.18 6.61 -12.40
N ASP A 7 8.52 5.60 -12.99
CA ASP A 7 7.44 5.77 -13.98
C ASP A 7 6.24 6.57 -13.47
N THR A 8 6.10 6.73 -12.14
CA THR A 8 5.02 7.49 -11.50
C THR A 8 5.50 8.74 -10.76
N ALA A 9 6.78 9.12 -10.91
CA ALA A 9 7.33 10.29 -10.25
C ALA A 9 6.74 11.58 -10.85
N ALA A 10 6.03 12.35 -10.03
CA ALA A 10 5.40 13.60 -10.39
C ALA A 10 5.25 14.51 -9.16
N PRO A 11 5.03 15.83 -9.33
CA PRO A 11 4.65 16.69 -8.22
C PRO A 11 3.40 16.16 -7.51
N GLY A 12 3.46 16.05 -6.18
CA GLY A 12 2.35 15.56 -5.37
C GLY A 12 2.49 15.94 -3.90
N PRO A 13 1.43 15.80 -3.10
CA PRO A 13 1.50 16.03 -1.67
C PRO A 13 2.37 14.95 -1.03
N ARG A 14 3.29 15.32 -0.15
CA ARG A 14 4.19 14.37 0.55
C ARG A 14 3.47 13.22 1.28
N MET A 15 2.20 13.42 1.69
CA MET A 15 1.41 12.36 2.35
C MET A 15 1.04 11.25 1.36
N TRP A 16 1.04 11.52 0.06
CA TRP A 16 0.85 10.51 -0.98
C TRP A 16 1.97 9.46 -0.97
N ASP A 17 3.22 9.92 -0.89
CA ASP A 17 4.38 9.04 -0.83
C ASP A 17 4.48 8.34 0.54
N LEU A 18 4.21 9.08 1.63
CA LEU A 18 4.22 8.49 2.97
C LEU A 18 3.12 7.44 3.15
N ALA A 19 1.95 7.61 2.51
CA ALA A 19 0.88 6.63 2.52
C ALA A 19 1.30 5.33 1.85
N TYR A 20 1.99 5.41 0.70
CA TYR A 20 2.51 4.22 0.03
C TYR A 20 3.65 3.56 0.81
N LEU A 21 4.50 4.38 1.44
CA LEU A 21 5.53 3.87 2.35
C LEU A 21 4.92 3.15 3.56
N ALA A 22 3.86 3.69 4.15
CA ALA A 22 3.17 3.04 5.26
C ALA A 22 2.55 1.71 4.82
N TYR A 23 1.89 1.68 3.67
CA TYR A 23 1.32 0.45 3.10
C TYR A 23 2.37 -0.65 2.85
N THR A 24 3.59 -0.28 2.46
CA THR A 24 4.67 -1.24 2.18
C THR A 24 5.47 -1.64 3.42
N LEU A 25 5.64 -0.73 4.38
CA LEU A 25 6.45 -0.97 5.59
C LEU A 25 5.65 -1.43 6.80
N VAL A 26 4.32 -1.45 6.74
CA VAL A 26 3.42 -1.90 7.80
C VAL A 26 2.49 -2.96 7.18
N PRO A 27 2.12 -4.04 7.87
CA PRO A 27 1.18 -5.04 7.35
C PRO A 27 -0.26 -4.50 7.28
N LEU A 28 -0.49 -3.44 6.50
CA LEU A 28 -1.80 -2.84 6.20
C LEU A 28 -2.49 -3.63 5.09
N ALA A 29 -2.62 -4.93 5.29
CA ALA A 29 -3.09 -5.87 4.27
C ALA A 29 -4.09 -6.85 4.89
N ALA A 30 -4.96 -7.41 4.06
CA ALA A 30 -5.89 -8.45 4.49
C ALA A 30 -5.12 -9.65 5.09
N PRO A 31 -5.64 -10.34 6.11
CA PRO A 31 -4.93 -11.43 6.79
C PRO A 31 -4.35 -12.50 5.85
N GLU A 32 -5.05 -12.80 4.76
CA GLU A 32 -4.63 -13.76 3.73
C GLU A 32 -3.40 -13.27 2.95
N ASN A 33 -3.31 -11.96 2.72
CA ASN A 33 -2.20 -11.33 2.01
C ASN A 33 -0.98 -11.12 2.91
N VAL A 34 -1.16 -10.85 4.22
CA VAL A 34 -0.06 -10.61 5.18
C VAL A 34 0.97 -11.73 5.16
N THR A 35 0.52 -12.99 5.16
CA THR A 35 1.42 -14.16 5.13
C THR A 35 2.12 -14.29 3.77
N LEU A 36 1.42 -14.04 2.67
CA LEU A 36 1.98 -14.09 1.31
C LEU A 36 3.04 -13.00 1.07
N MET A 37 2.89 -11.86 1.74
CA MET A 37 3.87 -10.77 1.75
C MET A 37 5.08 -11.06 2.66
N GLY A 38 5.11 -12.21 3.35
CA GLY A 38 6.23 -12.62 4.20
C GLY A 38 6.26 -11.97 5.58
N TRP A 39 5.18 -11.31 6.01
CA TRP A 39 5.10 -10.77 7.37
C TRP A 39 4.92 -11.90 8.39
N PRO A 40 5.68 -11.90 9.50
CA PRO A 40 5.37 -12.75 10.65
C PRO A 40 3.98 -12.41 11.21
N ALA A 41 3.17 -13.43 11.54
CA ALA A 41 1.82 -13.25 12.10
C ALA A 41 1.80 -12.41 13.40
N SER A 42 2.90 -12.36 14.14
CA SER A 42 3.06 -11.56 15.35
C SER A 42 3.39 -10.08 15.10
N THR A 43 3.49 -9.64 13.84
CA THR A 43 3.86 -8.26 13.51
C THR A 43 2.78 -7.28 13.92
N SER A 44 3.07 -6.41 14.88
CA SER A 44 2.14 -5.39 15.35
C SER A 44 2.03 -4.23 14.36
N VAL A 45 0.83 -4.04 13.78
CA VAL A 45 0.47 -2.88 12.95
C VAL A 45 0.73 -1.57 13.70
N SER A 46 0.22 -1.44 14.93
CA SER A 46 0.30 -0.22 15.72
C SER A 46 1.75 0.17 16.07
N GLN A 47 2.60 -0.80 16.44
CA GLN A 47 4.02 -0.51 16.71
C GLN A 47 4.77 -0.04 15.45
N ARG A 48 4.46 -0.62 14.28
CA ARG A 48 5.09 -0.22 13.01
C ARG A 48 4.58 1.14 12.53
N LEU A 49 3.28 1.41 12.65
CA LEU A 49 2.71 2.75 12.41
C LEU A 49 3.33 3.81 13.33
N ALA A 50 3.47 3.52 14.63
CA ALA A 50 4.14 4.42 15.57
C ALA A 50 5.61 4.69 15.17
N SER A 51 6.30 3.69 14.62
CA SER A 51 7.67 3.83 14.11
C SER A 51 7.73 4.75 12.88
N VAL A 52 6.79 4.60 11.93
CA VAL A 52 6.67 5.50 10.76
C VAL A 52 6.39 6.93 11.22
N ARG A 53 5.40 7.12 12.11
CA ARG A 53 5.05 8.43 12.68
C ARG A 53 6.26 9.11 13.32
N LYS A 54 7.02 8.36 14.13
CA LYS A 54 8.22 8.86 14.82
C LYS A 54 9.33 9.23 13.83
N ALA A 55 9.60 8.36 12.84
CA ALA A 55 10.66 8.59 11.86
C ALA A 55 10.39 9.82 10.99
N TYR A 56 9.14 9.99 10.54
CA TYR A 56 8.70 11.12 9.71
C TYR A 56 8.28 12.36 10.50
N ARG A 57 8.31 12.29 11.84
CA ARG A 57 7.98 13.38 12.76
C ARG A 57 6.61 14.00 12.47
N CYS A 58 5.62 13.17 12.15
CA CYS A 58 4.29 13.66 11.81
C CYS A 58 3.63 14.34 13.02
N THR A 59 3.07 15.53 12.80
CA THR A 59 2.13 16.15 13.73
C THR A 59 0.85 15.33 13.82
N PRO A 60 -0.01 15.54 14.83
CA PRO A 60 -1.31 14.88 14.89
C PRO A 60 -2.14 15.08 13.61
N SER A 61 -2.25 16.31 13.11
CA SER A 61 -3.00 16.60 11.88
C SER A 61 -2.44 15.89 10.63
N GLN A 62 -1.11 15.77 10.52
CA GLN A 62 -0.46 15.05 9.42
C GLN A 62 -0.66 13.54 9.55
N TRP A 63 -0.79 13.04 10.77
CA TRP A 63 -1.12 11.64 11.02
C TRP A 63 -2.54 11.32 10.57
N ASP A 64 -3.50 12.20 10.89
CA ASP A 64 -4.89 12.05 10.44
C ASP A 64 -4.99 12.14 8.91
N GLU A 65 -4.26 13.06 8.29
CA GLU A 65 -4.13 13.17 6.83
C GLU A 65 -3.52 11.90 6.22
N LEU A 66 -2.48 11.34 6.84
CA LEU A 66 -1.86 10.10 6.37
C LEU A 66 -2.86 8.95 6.39
N LEU A 67 -3.54 8.72 7.52
CA LEU A 67 -4.49 7.62 7.67
C LEU A 67 -5.64 7.71 6.65
N THR A 68 -6.11 8.92 6.38
CA THR A 68 -7.15 9.16 5.35
C THR A 68 -6.62 9.03 3.92
N THR A 69 -5.31 9.24 3.69
CA THR A 69 -4.67 9.13 2.37
C THR A 69 -4.36 7.68 1.98
N VAL A 70 -4.09 6.78 2.94
CA VAL A 70 -3.72 5.37 2.68
C VAL A 70 -4.72 4.65 1.76
N PRO A 71 -6.05 4.64 2.02
CA PRO A 71 -7.01 3.99 1.13
C PRO A 71 -6.96 4.54 -0.30
N SER A 72 -6.92 5.86 -0.46
CA SER A 72 -6.84 6.52 -1.78
C SER A 72 -5.57 6.15 -2.52
N ARG A 73 -4.43 6.07 -1.81
CA ARG A 73 -3.14 5.72 -2.41
C ARG A 73 -3.09 4.26 -2.86
N VAL A 74 -3.63 3.34 -2.08
CA VAL A 74 -3.71 1.91 -2.42
C VAL A 74 -4.66 1.70 -3.61
N GLN A 75 -5.80 2.41 -3.61
CA GLN A 75 -6.71 2.41 -4.76
C GLN A 75 -6.01 2.90 -6.05
N ALA A 76 -5.22 3.98 -5.98
CA ALA A 76 -4.46 4.46 -7.14
C ALA A 76 -3.41 3.45 -7.62
N ALA A 77 -2.79 2.68 -6.72
CA ALA A 77 -1.87 1.60 -7.10
C ALA A 77 -2.60 0.50 -7.89
N TYR A 78 -3.77 0.08 -7.42
CA TYR A 78 -4.64 -0.87 -8.12
C TYR A 78 -5.05 -0.35 -9.50
N GLU A 79 -5.49 0.90 -9.60
CA GLU A 79 -5.93 1.51 -10.86
C GLU A 79 -4.79 1.63 -11.86
N THR A 80 -3.59 1.97 -11.40
CA THR A 80 -2.37 2.00 -12.21
C THR A 80 -2.07 0.62 -12.77
N MET A 81 -2.05 -0.40 -11.91
CA MET A 81 -1.81 -1.79 -12.32
C MET A 81 -2.84 -2.27 -13.35
N ARG A 82 -4.13 -2.03 -13.09
CA ARG A 82 -5.23 -2.39 -13.99
C ARG A 82 -5.06 -1.76 -15.36
N THR A 83 -4.71 -0.47 -15.39
CA THR A 83 -4.53 0.30 -16.63
C THR A 83 -3.33 -0.22 -17.40
N TRP A 84 -2.18 -0.38 -16.76
CA TRP A 84 -0.95 -0.85 -17.40
C TRP A 84 -1.03 -2.31 -17.87
N ALA A 85 -1.79 -3.16 -17.16
CA ALA A 85 -2.09 -4.50 -17.63
C ALA A 85 -2.99 -4.50 -18.88
N ALA A 86 -4.01 -3.64 -18.92
CA ALA A 86 -4.90 -3.49 -20.08
C ALA A 86 -4.19 -2.90 -21.32
N GLU A 87 -3.11 -2.14 -21.09
CA GLU A 87 -2.21 -1.63 -22.13
C GLU A 87 -1.14 -2.66 -22.56
N ASP A 88 -1.19 -3.90 -22.07
CA ASP A 88 -0.21 -4.96 -22.34
C ASP A 88 1.24 -4.57 -22.01
N ARG A 89 1.46 -3.68 -21.02
CA ARG A 89 2.82 -3.30 -20.63
C ARG A 89 3.59 -4.53 -20.12
N PRO A 90 4.87 -4.71 -20.52
CA PRO A 90 5.68 -5.84 -20.08
C PRO A 90 5.71 -5.96 -18.55
N GLY A 91 5.57 -7.18 -18.03
CA GLY A 91 5.51 -7.45 -16.58
C GLY A 91 4.15 -7.20 -15.94
N TRP A 92 3.47 -6.10 -16.26
CA TRP A 92 2.17 -5.73 -15.68
C TRP A 92 1.05 -6.69 -16.07
N LYS A 93 0.98 -7.07 -17.35
CA LYS A 93 0.05 -8.11 -17.82
C LYS A 93 0.27 -9.43 -17.09
N ALA A 94 1.52 -9.86 -16.97
CA ALA A 94 1.86 -11.12 -16.31
C ALA A 94 1.44 -11.12 -14.83
N GLN A 95 1.67 -10.03 -14.09
CA GLN A 95 1.23 -9.91 -12.69
C GLN A 95 -0.30 -9.87 -12.55
N TRP A 96 -1.00 -9.29 -13.52
CA TRP A 96 -2.47 -9.21 -13.56
C TRP A 96 -3.13 -10.58 -13.82
N GLU A 97 -2.48 -11.41 -14.64
CA GLU A 97 -2.95 -12.74 -15.05
C GLU A 97 -2.53 -13.86 -14.09
N GLN A 98 -1.70 -13.58 -13.08
CA GLN A 98 -1.36 -14.55 -12.03
C GLN A 98 -2.64 -15.19 -11.44
N PRO A 99 -2.64 -16.49 -11.14
CA PRO A 99 -3.73 -17.12 -10.43
C PRO A 99 -3.78 -16.65 -8.97
N ASP A 100 -4.94 -16.77 -8.32
CA ASP A 100 -4.99 -16.63 -6.86
C ASP A 100 -4.07 -17.68 -6.19
N PRO A 101 -3.41 -17.33 -5.07
CA PRO A 101 -3.56 -16.07 -4.35
C PRO A 101 -2.61 -14.95 -4.81
N TRP A 102 -1.77 -15.20 -5.81
CA TRP A 102 -0.74 -14.27 -6.33
C TRP A 102 -1.28 -13.21 -7.29
N LYS A 103 -2.57 -13.26 -7.60
CA LYS A 103 -3.26 -12.26 -8.42
C LYS A 103 -3.24 -10.91 -7.73
N HIS A 104 -2.35 -10.02 -8.16
CA HIS A 104 -2.10 -8.75 -7.47
C HIS A 104 -3.34 -7.84 -7.47
N GLY A 105 -4.14 -7.86 -8.54
CA GLY A 105 -5.39 -7.10 -8.61
C GLY A 105 -6.38 -7.48 -7.51
N SER A 106 -6.63 -8.78 -7.30
CA SER A 106 -7.51 -9.24 -6.21
C SER A 106 -6.86 -9.00 -4.83
N GLY A 107 -5.53 -9.10 -4.75
CA GLY A 107 -4.74 -8.73 -3.57
C GLY A 107 -4.99 -7.29 -3.11
N TYR A 108 -4.80 -6.31 -4.00
CA TYR A 108 -5.03 -4.89 -3.69
C TYR A 108 -6.46 -4.61 -3.23
N LEU A 109 -7.47 -5.25 -3.84
CA LEU A 109 -8.87 -5.05 -3.45
C LEU A 109 -9.14 -5.57 -2.03
N ARG A 110 -8.62 -6.76 -1.69
CA ARG A 110 -8.71 -7.31 -0.32
C ARG A 110 -8.05 -6.38 0.70
N ASP A 111 -6.87 -5.87 0.38
CA ASP A 111 -6.16 -4.91 1.25
C ASP A 111 -6.95 -3.62 1.42
N LEU A 112 -7.52 -3.09 0.34
CA LEU A 112 -8.30 -1.86 0.38
C LEU A 112 -9.54 -2.01 1.28
N ASP A 113 -10.24 -3.14 1.20
CA ASP A 113 -11.39 -3.45 2.06
C ASP A 113 -10.97 -3.59 3.53
N PHE A 114 -9.85 -4.27 3.79
CA PHE A 114 -9.27 -4.40 5.13
C PHE A 114 -8.88 -3.03 5.71
N ILE A 115 -8.17 -2.20 4.94
CA ILE A 115 -7.75 -0.86 5.36
C ILE A 115 -8.97 -0.01 5.68
N ARG A 116 -9.97 0.04 4.80
CA ARG A 116 -11.18 0.86 5.00
C ARG A 116 -11.97 0.47 6.25
N SER A 117 -12.02 -0.82 6.56
CA SER A 117 -12.68 -1.32 7.77
C SER A 117 -11.87 -1.13 9.06
N SER A 118 -10.54 -0.99 8.95
CA SER A 118 -9.63 -0.95 10.09
C SER A 118 -9.04 0.42 10.40
N VAL A 119 -9.05 1.38 9.46
CA VAL A 119 -8.33 2.66 9.57
C VAL A 119 -8.70 3.47 10.81
N ASN A 120 -9.95 3.41 11.27
CA ASN A 120 -10.42 4.14 12.45
C ASN A 120 -9.92 3.56 13.79
N SER A 121 -9.29 2.38 13.76
CA SER A 121 -8.72 1.69 14.92
C SER A 121 -7.21 1.85 15.07
N TRP A 122 -6.57 2.62 14.17
CA TRP A 122 -5.12 2.78 14.07
C TRP A 122 -4.60 4.09 14.67
#